data_AF-A0A7C1PWE3-F1
#
_entry.id   AF-A0A7C1PWE3-F1
#
_cell.length_a   1.000
_cell.length_b   1.000
_cell.length_c   1.000
_cell.angle_alpha   90.00
_cell.angle_beta   90.00
_cell.angle_gamma   90.00
#
_symmetry.space_group_name_H-M   'P 1'
#
loop_
_entity.id
_entity.type
_entity.pdbx_description
1 polymer ?
#
loop_
_entity_poly.entity_id
_entity_poly.type
_entity_poly.pdbx_seq_one_letter_code
_entity_poly.pdbx_strand_id
1 'polypeptide(L)'
;MEKAEISRLINSFDAIKAYFNTTKLYMPQIAKLVYFIEEIVPLLNMIHDGLNQSANMIPTATEKLNKVTSATELASTKVMDIVDIVINKLNTMSTSADEIDKILDKGPDVKSIKEKTTVIHSEIGSCQDDLFLIMNAFQFQDITTQQINSIASIIGTVHKKLAALLKGFDDGVIELSAGRIAAFDPNAEFNFSRSAKAQLVADDYIKMEKQGIDIEKKAAELESSHSQKIDKNEEKISSVVFGDDTILGEDGQPDINSIMNQLNSKDAKSKE
;
A
#
# COMPACT_ATOMS: atom_id res chain seq x y z
N MET A 1 21.13 -47.22 -78.05
CA MET A 1 20.29 -46.88 -76.89
C MET A 1 21.07 -46.10 -75.83
N GLU A 2 22.36 -46.42 -75.59
CA GLU A 2 23.24 -45.75 -74.61
C GLU A 2 23.43 -44.22 -74.77
N LYS A 3 23.58 -43.67 -75.99
CA LYS A 3 23.87 -42.23 -76.17
C LYS A 3 22.76 -41.30 -75.68
N ALA A 4 21.50 -41.71 -75.79
CA ALA A 4 20.35 -40.91 -75.36
C ALA A 4 20.23 -40.87 -73.84
N GLU A 5 20.56 -41.98 -73.17
CA GLU A 5 20.56 -42.08 -71.70
C GLU A 5 21.72 -41.30 -71.09
N ILE A 6 22.92 -41.37 -71.68
CA ILE A 6 24.08 -40.58 -71.27
C ILE A 6 23.80 -39.07 -71.41
N SER A 7 23.17 -38.65 -72.51
CA SER A 7 22.82 -37.24 -72.72
C SER A 7 21.76 -36.73 -71.71
N ARG A 8 20.79 -37.57 -71.34
CA ARG A 8 19.86 -37.28 -70.24
C ARG A 8 20.57 -37.14 -68.89
N LEU A 9 21.54 -38.02 -68.62
CA LEU A 9 22.31 -37.98 -67.38
C LEU A 9 23.16 -36.70 -67.29
N ILE A 10 23.82 -36.30 -68.37
CA ILE A 10 24.61 -35.05 -68.46
C ILE A 10 23.71 -33.83 -68.23
N ASN A 11 22.56 -33.76 -68.90
CA ASN A 11 21.61 -32.65 -68.69
C ASN A 11 21.08 -32.62 -67.25
N SER A 12 20.88 -33.77 -66.61
CA SER A 12 20.50 -33.84 -65.19
C SER A 12 21.63 -33.34 -64.27
N PHE A 13 22.89 -33.65 -64.62
CA PHE A 13 24.07 -33.18 -63.88
C PHE A 13 24.26 -31.66 -64.03
N ASP A 14 24.03 -31.12 -65.22
CA ASP A 14 24.09 -29.67 -65.45
C ASP A 14 22.95 -28.93 -64.72
N ALA A 15 21.76 -29.53 -64.65
CA ALA A 15 20.67 -29.02 -63.82
C ALA A 15 21.04 -29.05 -62.33
N ILE A 16 21.60 -30.15 -61.81
CA ILE A 16 22.08 -30.25 -60.41
C ILE A 16 23.18 -29.22 -60.13
N LYS A 17 24.11 -29.02 -61.06
CA LYS A 17 25.17 -28.03 -60.96
C LYS A 17 24.61 -26.61 -60.95
N ALA A 18 23.58 -26.32 -61.73
CA ALA A 18 22.86 -25.06 -61.69
C ALA A 18 22.22 -24.84 -60.32
N TYR A 19 21.51 -25.83 -59.77
CA TYR A 19 20.96 -25.76 -58.42
C TYR A 19 22.05 -25.54 -57.36
N PHE A 20 23.19 -26.22 -57.46
CA PHE A 20 24.31 -26.03 -56.52
C PHE A 20 24.90 -24.62 -56.59
N ASN A 21 25.04 -24.06 -57.79
CA ASN A 21 25.49 -22.68 -57.98
C ASN A 21 24.48 -21.67 -57.41
N THR A 22 23.18 -21.92 -57.59
CA THR A 22 22.10 -21.13 -56.99
C THR A 22 22.15 -21.21 -55.47
N THR A 23 22.32 -22.40 -54.89
CA THR A 23 22.48 -22.56 -53.44
C THR A 23 23.72 -21.82 -52.94
N LYS A 24 24.86 -21.91 -53.63
CA LYS A 24 26.08 -21.18 -53.26
C LYS A 24 25.90 -19.65 -53.30
N LEU A 25 25.05 -19.14 -54.18
CA LEU A 25 24.73 -17.72 -54.29
C LEU A 25 23.85 -17.24 -53.11
N TYR A 26 22.85 -18.02 -52.70
CA TYR A 26 21.91 -17.65 -51.65
C TYR A 26 22.34 -18.05 -50.22
N MET A 27 23.19 -19.07 -50.06
CA MET A 27 23.67 -19.56 -48.76
C MET A 27 24.25 -18.44 -47.86
N PRO A 28 25.05 -17.48 -48.35
CA PRO A 28 25.56 -16.39 -47.52
C PRO A 28 24.46 -15.44 -47.03
N GLN A 29 23.38 -15.24 -47.80
CA GLN A 29 22.26 -14.39 -47.41
C GLN A 29 21.40 -15.08 -46.35
N ILE A 30 21.17 -16.39 -46.51
CA ILE A 30 20.51 -17.22 -45.50
C ILE A 30 21.34 -17.25 -44.21
N ALA A 31 22.66 -17.40 -44.30
CA ALA A 31 23.55 -17.36 -43.14
C ALA A 31 23.45 -16.01 -42.39
N LYS A 32 23.45 -14.88 -43.11
CA LYS A 32 23.23 -13.55 -42.49
C LYS A 32 21.87 -13.45 -41.80
N LEU A 33 20.82 -14.00 -42.39
CA LEU A 33 19.49 -14.04 -41.78
C LEU A 33 19.48 -14.91 -40.52
N VAL A 34 20.16 -16.06 -40.53
CA VAL A 34 20.30 -16.93 -39.36
C VAL A 34 21.06 -16.23 -38.25
N TYR A 35 22.21 -15.59 -38.53
CA TYR A 35 22.95 -14.80 -37.55
C TYR A 35 22.11 -13.65 -36.99
N PHE A 36 21.34 -12.97 -37.84
CA PHE A 36 20.44 -11.91 -37.40
C PHE A 36 19.34 -12.45 -36.48
N ILE A 37 18.74 -13.61 -36.78
CA ILE A 37 17.74 -14.24 -35.92
C ILE A 37 18.38 -14.69 -34.59
N GLU A 38 19.59 -15.24 -34.62
CA GLU A 38 20.35 -15.64 -33.43
C GLU A 38 20.63 -14.45 -32.49
N GLU A 39 20.76 -13.24 -33.03
CA GLU A 39 21.02 -12.03 -32.23
C GLU A 39 19.72 -11.31 -31.78
N ILE A 40 18.71 -11.24 -32.64
CA ILE A 40 17.45 -10.52 -32.36
C ILE A 40 16.53 -11.31 -31.43
N VAL A 41 16.47 -12.64 -31.53
CA VAL A 41 15.58 -13.45 -30.68
C VAL A 41 15.91 -13.30 -29.19
N PRO A 42 17.18 -13.41 -28.76
CA PRO A 42 17.55 -13.13 -27.36
C PRO A 42 17.23 -11.70 -26.92
N LEU A 43 17.46 -10.71 -27.78
CA LEU A 43 17.16 -9.31 -27.49
C LEU A 43 15.65 -9.10 -27.27
N LEU A 44 14.83 -9.72 -28.12
CA LEU A 44 13.36 -9.66 -28.01
C LEU A 44 12.86 -10.32 -26.72
N ASN A 45 13.45 -11.46 -26.33
CA ASN A 45 13.13 -12.13 -25.06
C ASN A 45 13.53 -11.25 -23.85
N MET A 46 14.69 -10.61 -23.90
CA MET A 46 15.13 -9.69 -22.84
C MET A 46 14.15 -8.52 -22.68
N ILE A 47 13.68 -7.94 -23.80
CA ILE A 47 12.65 -6.89 -23.79
C ILE A 47 11.35 -7.41 -23.21
N HIS A 48 10.89 -8.57 -23.68
CA HIS A 48 9.65 -9.17 -23.20
C HIS A 48 9.66 -9.32 -21.67
N ASP A 49 10.72 -9.90 -21.12
CA ASP A 49 10.85 -10.13 -19.68
C ASP A 49 11.00 -8.82 -18.90
N GLY A 50 11.86 -7.92 -19.36
CA GLY A 50 12.10 -6.62 -18.71
C GLY A 50 10.86 -5.73 -18.70
N LEU A 51 10.11 -5.72 -19.80
CA LEU A 51 8.92 -4.89 -19.99
C LEU A 51 7.72 -5.51 -19.27
N ASN A 52 7.52 -6.83 -19.31
CA ASN A 52 6.50 -7.51 -18.50
C ASN A 52 6.72 -7.27 -17.00
N GLN A 53 7.96 -7.39 -16.54
CA GLN A 53 8.25 -7.17 -15.12
C GLN A 53 8.05 -5.70 -14.74
N SER A 54 8.45 -4.75 -15.59
CA SER A 54 8.17 -3.32 -15.38
C SER A 54 6.66 -3.01 -15.37
N ALA A 55 5.90 -3.64 -16.27
CA ALA A 55 4.46 -3.49 -16.38
C ALA A 55 3.73 -3.98 -15.12
N ASN A 56 4.31 -4.91 -14.37
CA ASN A 56 3.78 -5.36 -13.08
C ASN A 56 4.22 -4.46 -11.91
N MET A 57 5.44 -3.90 -11.95
CA MET A 57 5.99 -3.10 -10.86
C MET A 57 5.36 -1.70 -10.75
N ILE A 58 5.03 -1.08 -11.87
CA ILE A 58 4.42 0.27 -11.88
C ILE A 58 3.03 0.28 -11.20
N PRO A 59 2.09 -0.64 -11.52
CA PRO A 59 0.82 -0.73 -10.81
C PRO A 59 0.99 -0.93 -9.30
N THR A 60 1.91 -1.78 -8.86
CA THR A 60 2.19 -1.98 -7.43
C THR A 60 2.71 -0.72 -6.75
N ALA A 61 3.58 0.05 -7.41
CA ALA A 61 4.02 1.35 -6.89
C ALA A 61 2.86 2.34 -6.76
N THR A 62 1.97 2.40 -7.76
CA THR A 62 0.77 3.24 -7.73
C THR A 62 -0.18 2.83 -6.61
N GLU A 63 -0.43 1.53 -6.42
CA GLU A 63 -1.27 1.01 -5.33
C GLU A 63 -0.68 1.40 -3.96
N LYS A 64 0.64 1.27 -3.79
CA LYS A 64 1.33 1.72 -2.58
C LYS A 64 1.21 3.22 -2.36
N LEU A 65 1.33 4.05 -3.39
CA LEU A 65 1.15 5.50 -3.29
C LEU A 65 -0.27 5.87 -2.87
N ASN A 66 -1.27 5.16 -3.41
CA ASN A 66 -2.67 5.36 -3.03
C ASN A 66 -2.88 5.00 -1.56
N LYS A 67 -2.34 3.86 -1.08
CA LYS A 67 -2.41 3.47 0.35
C LYS A 67 -1.78 4.51 1.26
N VAL A 68 -0.61 5.03 0.90
CA VAL A 68 0.08 6.10 1.64
C VAL A 68 -0.75 7.37 1.69
N THR A 69 -1.33 7.76 0.55
CA THR A 69 -2.19 8.93 0.44
C THR A 69 -3.42 8.78 1.33
N SER A 70 -4.13 7.65 1.23
CA SER A 70 -5.31 7.37 2.05
C SER A 70 -5.00 7.30 3.55
N ALA A 71 -3.89 6.67 3.93
CA ALA A 71 -3.47 6.61 5.33
C ALA A 71 -3.11 7.99 5.88
N THR A 72 -2.46 8.83 5.05
CA THR A 72 -2.11 10.21 5.40
C THR A 72 -3.37 11.07 5.56
N GLU A 73 -4.33 10.93 4.65
CA GLU A 73 -5.63 11.60 4.73
C GLU A 73 -6.39 11.19 6.00
N LEU A 74 -6.53 9.89 6.26
CA LEU A 74 -7.19 9.36 7.44
C LEU A 74 -6.53 9.86 8.74
N ALA A 75 -5.20 9.87 8.80
CA ALA A 75 -4.48 10.35 9.97
C ALA A 75 -4.64 11.86 10.16
N SER A 76 -4.63 12.64 9.07
CA SER A 76 -4.88 14.09 9.13
C SER A 76 -6.29 14.41 9.62
N THR A 77 -7.31 13.70 9.12
CA THR A 77 -8.70 13.85 9.59
C THR A 77 -8.81 13.53 11.08
N LYS A 78 -8.18 12.44 11.53
CA LYS A 78 -8.15 12.09 12.96
C LYS A 78 -7.50 13.16 13.82
N VAL A 79 -6.40 13.76 13.37
CA VAL A 79 -5.77 14.87 14.10
C VAL A 79 -6.75 16.04 14.21
N MET A 80 -7.47 16.37 13.13
CA MET A 80 -8.47 17.43 13.13
C MET A 80 -9.61 17.14 14.12
N ASP A 81 -10.15 15.92 14.13
CA ASP A 81 -11.21 15.51 15.06
C ASP A 81 -10.77 15.64 16.53
N ILE A 82 -9.54 15.21 16.85
CA ILE A 82 -9.01 15.31 18.22
C ILE A 82 -8.75 16.77 18.60
N VAL A 83 -8.26 17.59 17.68
CA VAL A 83 -8.09 19.03 17.91
C VAL A 83 -9.43 19.70 18.21
N ASP A 84 -10.51 19.36 17.50
CA ASP A 84 -11.84 19.88 17.78
C ASP A 84 -12.34 19.50 19.18
N ILE A 85 -12.09 18.25 19.62
CA ILE A 85 -12.39 17.80 20.98
C ILE A 85 -11.61 18.62 22.01
N VAL A 86 -10.30 18.82 21.80
CA VAL A 86 -9.45 19.62 22.70
C VAL A 86 -9.93 21.07 22.77
N ILE A 87 -10.30 21.68 21.64
CA ILE A 87 -10.85 23.04 21.61
C ILE A 87 -12.13 23.13 22.44
N ASN A 88 -13.05 22.17 22.31
CA ASN A 88 -14.28 22.16 23.10
C ASN A 88 -14.01 22.03 24.60
N LYS A 89 -13.07 21.18 25.01
CA LYS A 89 -12.66 21.03 26.41
C LYS A 89 -12.02 22.31 26.95
N LEU A 90 -11.16 22.96 26.17
CA LEU A 90 -10.57 24.26 26.52
C LEU A 90 -11.65 25.34 26.71
N ASN A 91 -12.70 25.36 25.87
CA ASN A 91 -13.82 26.30 26.04
C ASN A 91 -14.62 26.01 27.33
N THR A 92 -14.85 24.74 27.68
CA THR A 92 -15.48 24.35 28.95
C THR A 92 -14.64 24.79 30.15
N MET A 93 -13.32 24.62 30.08
CA MET A 93 -12.38 25.10 31.10
C MET A 93 -12.42 26.62 31.23
N SER A 94 -12.39 27.36 30.11
CA SER A 94 -12.47 28.82 30.10
C SER A 94 -13.77 29.31 30.73
N THR A 95 -14.89 28.70 30.37
CA THR A 95 -16.20 29.03 30.96
C THR A 95 -16.23 28.75 32.47
N SER A 96 -15.67 27.63 32.90
CA SER A 96 -15.57 27.27 34.32
C SER A 96 -14.68 28.26 35.09
N ALA A 97 -13.63 28.78 34.47
CA ALA A 97 -12.76 29.81 35.04
C ALA A 97 -13.48 31.16 35.15
N ASP A 98 -14.18 31.62 34.11
CA ASP A 98 -14.97 32.85 34.13
C ASP A 98 -16.06 32.83 35.22
N GLU A 99 -16.64 31.65 35.47
CA GLU A 99 -17.62 31.46 36.54
C GLU A 99 -16.98 31.51 37.94
N ILE A 100 -15.73 31.05 38.10
CA ILE A 100 -14.98 31.20 39.35
C ILE A 100 -14.74 32.68 39.64
N ASP A 101 -14.33 33.48 38.64
CA ASP A 101 -14.11 34.93 38.80
C ASP A 101 -15.40 35.63 39.25
N LYS A 102 -16.55 35.30 38.65
CA LYS A 102 -17.86 35.85 39.06
C LYS A 102 -18.26 35.46 40.50
N ILE A 103 -17.86 34.28 40.98
CA ILE A 103 -18.15 33.83 42.35
C ILE A 103 -17.25 34.59 43.34
N LEU A 104 -15.98 34.82 42.99
CA LEU A 104 -15.05 35.60 43.81
C LEU A 104 -15.53 37.04 44.02
N ASP A 105 -16.10 37.68 43.00
CA ASP A 105 -16.64 39.04 43.07
C ASP A 105 -17.88 39.19 43.98
N LYS A 106 -18.69 38.13 44.13
CA LYS A 106 -19.96 38.17 44.89
C LYS A 106 -19.85 37.72 46.34
N GLY A 107 -18.68 37.22 46.74
CA GLY A 107 -18.42 36.63 48.05
C GLY A 107 -17.97 35.17 47.90
N PRO A 108 -16.81 34.77 48.46
CA PRO A 108 -16.19 33.49 48.16
C PRO A 108 -17.00 32.31 48.71
N ASP A 109 -17.79 31.66 47.85
CA ASP A 109 -18.30 30.32 48.09
C ASP A 109 -17.22 29.29 47.74
N VAL A 110 -16.42 28.95 48.75
CA VAL A 110 -15.30 28.00 48.65
C VAL A 110 -15.74 26.65 48.09
N LYS A 111 -17.00 26.24 48.30
CA LYS A 111 -17.50 24.93 47.84
C LYS A 111 -17.71 24.91 46.33
N SER A 112 -18.39 25.93 45.79
CA SER A 112 -18.61 26.07 44.33
C SER A 112 -17.31 26.29 43.56
N ILE A 113 -16.36 27.05 44.14
CA ILE A 113 -15.03 27.25 43.54
C ILE A 113 -14.30 25.91 43.43
N LYS A 114 -14.27 25.12 44.51
CA LYS A 114 -13.57 23.83 44.53
C LYS A 114 -14.15 22.84 43.51
N GLU A 115 -15.47 22.83 43.32
CA GLU A 115 -16.12 21.98 42.31
C GLU A 115 -15.68 22.36 40.89
N LYS A 116 -15.73 23.65 40.54
CA LYS A 116 -15.29 24.15 39.21
C LYS A 116 -13.79 23.94 38.98
N THR A 117 -12.96 24.14 40.00
CA THR A 117 -11.51 23.83 39.92
C THR A 117 -11.26 22.34 39.69
N THR A 118 -12.10 21.46 40.25
CA THR A 118 -12.00 20.01 40.02
C THR A 118 -12.35 19.64 38.58
N VAL A 119 -13.38 20.26 38.00
CA VAL A 119 -13.74 20.10 36.58
C VAL A 119 -12.58 20.54 35.68
N ILE A 120 -11.99 21.72 35.93
CA ILE A 120 -10.83 22.21 35.16
C ILE A 120 -9.65 21.22 35.22
N HIS A 121 -9.31 20.71 36.41
CA HIS A 121 -8.24 19.72 36.55
C HIS A 121 -8.54 18.42 35.79
N SER A 122 -9.79 17.96 35.79
CA SER A 122 -10.22 16.78 35.04
C SER A 122 -10.09 16.99 33.53
N GLU A 123 -10.56 18.14 33.02
CA GLU A 123 -10.48 18.48 31.59
C GLU A 123 -9.03 18.65 31.12
N ILE A 124 -8.14 19.22 31.96
CA ILE A 124 -6.71 19.31 31.67
C ILE A 124 -6.10 17.91 31.48
N GLY A 125 -6.41 16.97 32.38
CA GLY A 125 -5.93 15.59 32.25
C GLY A 125 -6.43 14.93 30.96
N SER A 126 -7.70 15.14 30.63
CA SER A 126 -8.27 14.59 29.40
C SER A 126 -7.69 15.22 28.13
N CYS A 127 -7.40 16.52 28.14
CA CYS A 127 -6.68 17.18 27.04
C CYS A 127 -5.26 16.64 26.86
N GLN A 128 -4.57 16.29 27.95
CA GLN A 128 -3.24 15.66 27.85
C GLN A 128 -3.32 14.30 27.16
N ASP A 129 -4.31 13.48 27.50
CA ASP A 129 -4.55 12.19 26.86
C ASP A 129 -4.84 12.37 25.35
N ASP A 130 -5.67 13.35 24.98
CA ASP A 130 -5.98 13.66 23.58
C ASP A 130 -4.73 14.15 22.81
N LEU A 131 -3.87 14.94 23.44
CA LEU A 131 -2.60 15.36 22.83
C LEU A 131 -1.66 14.18 22.59
N PHE A 132 -1.67 13.15 23.45
CA PHE A 132 -0.94 11.91 23.19
C PHE A 132 -1.53 11.15 22.01
N LEU A 133 -2.85 11.17 21.81
CA LEU A 133 -3.49 10.58 20.63
C LEU A 133 -3.10 11.32 19.34
N ILE A 134 -3.03 12.66 19.36
CA ILE A 134 -2.52 13.45 18.23
C ILE A 134 -1.06 13.09 17.93
N MET A 135 -0.22 13.00 18.97
CA MET A 135 1.19 12.61 18.82
C MET A 135 1.33 11.22 18.19
N ASN A 136 0.49 10.27 18.60
CA ASN A 136 0.46 8.94 17.99
C ASN A 136 -0.05 8.97 16.55
N ALA A 137 -1.04 9.83 16.24
CA ALA A 137 -1.53 9.99 14.88
C ALA A 137 -0.42 10.49 13.96
N PHE A 138 0.40 11.45 14.38
CA PHE A 138 1.53 11.98 13.58
C PHE A 138 2.59 10.94 13.17
N GLN A 139 2.60 9.73 13.75
CA GLN A 139 3.47 8.64 13.31
C GLN A 139 3.24 8.22 11.85
N PHE A 140 2.11 8.60 11.24
CA PHE A 140 1.89 8.43 9.80
C PHE A 140 3.04 9.03 8.98
N GLN A 141 3.71 10.08 9.45
CA GLN A 141 4.82 10.75 8.75
C GLN A 141 6.02 9.83 8.52
N ASP A 142 6.39 9.02 9.52
CA ASP A 142 7.50 8.09 9.40
C ASP A 142 7.16 6.93 8.46
N ILE A 143 5.95 6.37 8.60
CA ILE A 143 5.46 5.29 7.73
C ILE A 143 5.29 5.76 6.28
N THR A 144 4.79 6.98 6.07
CA THR A 144 4.69 7.61 4.75
C THR A 144 6.08 7.80 4.14
N THR A 145 7.05 8.28 4.90
CA THR A 145 8.44 8.44 4.43
C THR A 145 9.03 7.10 4.02
N GLN A 146 8.83 6.08 4.86
CA GLN A 146 9.22 4.72 4.59
C GLN A 146 8.59 4.25 3.26
N GLN A 147 7.26 4.24 3.14
CA GLN A 147 6.59 3.74 1.94
C GLN A 147 6.95 4.50 0.66
N ILE A 148 7.13 5.83 0.72
CA ILE A 148 7.64 6.62 -0.41
C ILE A 148 9.03 6.16 -0.84
N ASN A 149 9.93 5.85 0.12
CA ASN A 149 11.23 5.27 -0.20
C ASN A 149 11.12 3.88 -0.85
N SER A 150 10.11 3.06 -0.48
CA SER A 150 9.78 1.82 -1.22
C SER A 150 9.57 2.09 -2.68
N ILE A 151 8.71 3.09 -2.96
CA ILE A 151 8.22 3.39 -4.28
C ILE A 151 9.35 3.95 -5.11
N ALA A 152 10.19 4.83 -4.53
CA ALA A 152 11.42 5.30 -5.15
C ALA A 152 12.35 4.16 -5.55
N SER A 153 12.48 3.11 -4.72
CA SER A 153 13.27 1.91 -5.06
C SER A 153 12.64 1.07 -6.19
N ILE A 154 11.31 0.92 -6.19
CA ILE A 154 10.57 0.24 -7.27
C ILE A 154 10.77 0.99 -8.60
N ILE A 155 10.59 2.31 -8.59
CA ILE A 155 10.82 3.19 -9.74
C ILE A 155 12.29 3.11 -10.19
N GLY A 156 13.24 3.14 -9.25
CA GLY A 156 14.66 2.97 -9.56
C GLY A 156 14.98 1.63 -10.21
N THR A 157 14.29 0.57 -9.80
CA THR A 157 14.44 -0.77 -10.40
C THR A 157 13.84 -0.84 -11.80
N VAL A 158 12.64 -0.28 -11.99
CA VAL A 158 12.02 -0.11 -13.31
C VAL A 158 12.95 0.68 -14.24
N HIS A 159 13.48 1.80 -13.77
CA HIS A 159 14.39 2.66 -14.52
C HIS A 159 15.67 1.92 -14.93
N LYS A 160 16.30 1.17 -14.00
CA LYS A 160 17.47 0.33 -14.32
C LYS A 160 17.16 -0.75 -15.35
N LYS A 161 15.98 -1.37 -15.28
CA LYS A 161 15.55 -2.39 -16.26
C LYS A 161 15.35 -1.78 -17.64
N LEU A 162 14.62 -0.66 -17.74
CA LEU A 162 14.42 0.05 -19.00
C LEU A 162 15.75 0.54 -19.59
N ALA A 163 16.67 1.02 -18.77
CA ALA A 163 18.01 1.39 -19.21
C ALA A 163 18.84 0.19 -19.69
N ALA A 164 18.73 -0.97 -19.03
CA ALA A 164 19.38 -2.20 -19.48
C ALA A 164 18.81 -2.69 -20.82
N LEU A 165 17.50 -2.53 -21.05
CA LEU A 165 16.89 -2.76 -22.36
C LEU A 165 17.44 -1.80 -23.41
N LEU A 166 17.55 -0.51 -23.08
CA LEU A 166 18.04 0.51 -24.00
C LEU A 166 19.53 0.33 -24.36
N LYS A 167 20.35 -0.10 -23.40
CA LYS A 167 21.77 -0.44 -23.62
C LYS A 167 21.97 -1.64 -24.56
N GLY A 168 20.97 -2.51 -24.69
CA GLY A 168 20.98 -3.57 -25.71
C GLY A 168 20.88 -3.05 -27.16
N PHE A 169 20.53 -1.77 -27.34
CA PHE A 169 20.38 -1.12 -28.66
C PHE A 169 21.43 -0.04 -28.94
N ASP A 170 22.12 0.49 -27.92
CA ASP A 170 23.08 1.57 -28.04
C ASP A 170 24.34 1.26 -27.22
N ASP A 171 25.49 1.14 -27.89
CA ASP A 171 26.82 1.00 -27.27
C ASP A 171 27.27 2.30 -26.58
N GLY A 172 26.49 3.38 -26.72
CA GLY A 172 26.66 4.64 -26.02
C GLY A 172 26.50 4.48 -24.50
N VAL A 173 27.53 4.88 -23.75
CA VAL A 173 27.55 4.87 -22.28
C VAL A 173 26.48 5.82 -21.74
N ILE A 174 25.30 5.27 -21.42
CA ILE A 174 24.32 5.98 -20.60
C ILE A 174 24.82 5.91 -19.15
N GLU A 175 25.34 7.01 -18.64
CA GLU A 175 25.75 7.13 -17.25
C GLU A 175 24.49 7.34 -16.38
N LEU A 176 24.01 6.24 -15.78
CA LEU A 176 22.83 6.25 -14.92
C LEU A 176 23.22 6.56 -13.47
N SER A 177 22.69 7.66 -12.92
CA SER A 177 22.85 8.01 -11.52
C SER A 177 22.01 7.07 -10.62
N ALA A 178 22.69 6.33 -9.75
CA ALA A 178 22.03 5.44 -8.80
C ALA A 178 21.33 6.25 -7.70
N GLY A 179 19.99 6.18 -7.66
CA GLY A 179 19.20 6.66 -6.54
C GLY A 179 19.61 5.97 -5.22
N ARG A 180 19.62 6.76 -4.13
CA ARG A 180 20.07 6.34 -2.78
C ARG A 180 19.29 5.12 -2.28
N ILE A 181 20.02 4.09 -1.82
CA ILE A 181 19.48 2.92 -1.13
C ILE A 181 19.48 3.25 0.36
N ALA A 182 18.32 3.64 0.90
CA ALA A 182 18.10 3.72 2.35
C ALA A 182 17.46 2.41 2.84
N ALA A 183 17.73 2.02 4.10
CA ALA A 183 17.08 0.88 4.73
C ALA A 183 15.58 1.19 4.93
N PHE A 184 14.70 0.31 4.46
CA PHE A 184 13.25 0.52 4.46
C PHE A 184 12.49 -0.83 4.48
N ASP A 185 11.34 -0.89 5.16
CA ASP A 185 10.43 -2.06 5.24
C ASP A 185 9.23 -1.95 4.26
N PRO A 186 9.18 -2.74 3.17
CA PRO A 186 8.11 -2.74 2.17
C PRO A 186 6.69 -2.97 2.67
N ASN A 187 6.53 -3.53 3.87
CA ASN A 187 5.25 -3.91 4.47
C ASN A 187 4.84 -3.01 5.65
N ALA A 188 5.54 -1.89 5.87
CA ALA A 188 5.19 -0.94 6.92
C ALA A 188 3.78 -0.37 6.71
N GLU A 189 2.81 -0.76 7.55
CA GLU A 189 1.42 -0.30 7.45
C GLU A 189 1.03 0.44 8.73
N PHE A 190 0.41 1.62 8.57
CA PHE A 190 -0.12 2.37 9.71
C PHE A 190 -1.44 1.76 10.15
N ASN A 191 -1.47 1.14 11.34
CA ASN A 191 -2.69 0.56 11.90
C ASN A 191 -2.91 1.03 13.35
N PHE A 192 -3.81 2.00 13.50
CA PHE A 192 -4.18 2.60 14.79
C PHE A 192 -4.73 1.58 15.79
N SER A 193 -5.57 0.64 15.34
CA SER A 193 -6.18 -0.41 16.18
C SER A 193 -5.17 -1.47 16.62
N ARG A 194 -4.10 -1.65 15.85
CA ARG A 194 -3.02 -2.59 16.16
C ARG A 194 -1.99 -1.97 17.08
N SER A 195 -1.79 -0.66 17.12
CA SER A 195 -0.81 -0.02 18.02
C SER A 195 -1.07 -0.37 19.50
N ALA A 196 -2.31 -0.20 19.98
CA ALA A 196 -2.69 -0.59 21.35
C ALA A 196 -2.59 -2.10 21.60
N LYS A 197 -2.96 -2.94 20.61
CA LYS A 197 -2.86 -4.40 20.72
C LYS A 197 -1.43 -4.92 20.60
N ALA A 198 -0.57 -4.28 19.80
CA ALA A 198 0.82 -4.66 19.60
C ALA A 198 1.64 -4.35 20.85
N GLN A 199 1.31 -3.26 21.55
CA GLN A 199 1.90 -2.94 22.84
C GLN A 199 1.49 -3.96 23.92
N LEU A 200 0.21 -4.37 23.95
CA LEU A 200 -0.26 -5.46 24.81
C LEU A 200 0.43 -6.80 24.50
N VAL A 201 0.58 -7.16 23.22
CA VAL A 201 1.28 -8.41 22.81
C VAL A 201 2.77 -8.36 23.14
N ALA A 202 3.44 -7.21 22.97
CA ALA A 202 4.83 -7.02 23.34
C ALA A 202 5.01 -7.08 24.87
N ASP A 203 4.11 -6.45 25.63
CA ASP A 203 4.10 -6.50 27.10
C ASP A 203 3.84 -7.93 27.61
N ASP A 204 2.95 -8.68 26.96
CA ASP A 204 2.69 -10.09 27.27
C ASP A 204 3.90 -10.96 26.94
N TYR A 205 4.62 -10.69 25.85
CA TYR A 205 5.87 -11.37 25.51
C TYR A 205 6.97 -11.10 26.54
N ILE A 206 7.16 -9.84 26.95
CA ILE A 206 8.13 -9.44 27.97
C ILE A 206 7.75 -10.01 29.35
N LYS A 207 6.46 -10.12 29.66
CA LYS A 207 5.98 -10.78 30.88
C LYS A 207 6.21 -12.29 30.85
N MET A 208 6.02 -12.94 29.71
CA MET A 208 6.29 -14.37 29.51
C MET A 208 7.78 -14.69 29.62
N GLU A 209 8.65 -13.84 29.07
CA GLU A 209 10.11 -13.96 29.17
C GLU A 209 10.59 -13.80 30.64
N LYS A 210 10.02 -12.85 31.39
CA LYS A 210 10.31 -12.66 32.83
C LYS A 210 9.85 -13.81 33.72
N GLN A 211 8.92 -14.66 33.26
CA GLN A 211 8.43 -15.82 33.99
C GLN A 211 9.17 -17.13 33.64
N GLY A 212 10.18 -17.09 32.76
CA GLY A 212 11.02 -18.25 32.44
C GLY A 212 10.25 -19.36 31.70
N ILE A 213 9.19 -19.01 30.96
CA ILE A 213 8.42 -19.98 30.18
C ILE A 213 9.09 -20.11 28.80
N ASP A 214 9.56 -21.33 28.50
CA ASP A 214 10.21 -21.67 27.24
C ASP A 214 9.23 -21.56 26.05
N ILE A 215 9.49 -20.57 25.19
CA ILE A 215 8.56 -20.06 24.16
C ILE A 215 8.40 -21.08 23.01
N GLU A 216 9.42 -21.89 22.74
CA GLU A 216 9.40 -22.90 21.68
C GLU A 216 8.42 -24.04 21.96
N LYS A 217 8.21 -24.39 23.24
CA LYS A 217 7.36 -25.53 23.62
C LYS A 217 5.87 -25.22 23.52
N LYS A 218 5.49 -23.95 23.70
CA LYS A 218 4.08 -23.51 23.70
C LYS A 218 3.60 -23.11 22.30
N ALA A 219 4.49 -22.65 21.42
CA ALA A 219 4.19 -22.45 20.00
C ALA A 219 3.80 -23.77 19.31
N ALA A 220 4.48 -24.88 19.67
CA ALA A 220 4.16 -26.22 19.17
C ALA A 220 2.78 -26.75 19.64
N GLU A 221 2.33 -26.39 20.86
CA GLU A 221 1.01 -26.77 21.35
C GLU A 221 -0.13 -25.99 20.67
N LEU A 222 0.12 -24.71 20.32
CA LEU A 222 -0.85 -23.87 19.60
C LEU A 222 -1.03 -24.26 18.12
N GLU A 223 0.01 -24.74 17.44
CA GLU A 223 -0.11 -25.21 16.05
C GLU A 223 -0.86 -26.55 15.93
N SER A 224 -0.76 -27.43 16.93
CA SER A 224 -1.48 -28.73 16.93
C SER A 224 -3.01 -28.61 17.09
N SER A 225 -3.50 -27.43 17.49
CA SER A 225 -4.93 -27.17 17.73
C SER A 225 -5.65 -26.47 16.56
N HIS A 226 -4.94 -26.03 15.51
CA HIS A 226 -5.50 -25.11 14.49
C HIS A 226 -5.79 -25.74 13.11
N SER A 227 -5.53 -27.04 12.91
CA SER A 227 -5.81 -27.70 11.61
C SER A 227 -7.21 -28.29 11.44
N GLN A 228 -8.13 -28.13 12.39
CA GLN A 228 -9.53 -28.55 12.24
C GLN A 228 -10.48 -27.55 12.90
N LYS A 229 -10.70 -26.39 12.26
CA LYS A 229 -11.92 -25.53 12.36
C LYS A 229 -11.70 -24.23 11.57
N ILE A 230 -11.41 -24.34 10.28
CA ILE A 230 -11.61 -23.24 9.32
C ILE A 230 -12.68 -23.74 8.34
N ASP A 231 -13.89 -23.86 8.85
CA ASP A 231 -15.11 -23.84 8.04
C ASP A 231 -16.30 -23.70 8.99
N LYS A 232 -17.18 -22.72 8.75
CA LYS A 232 -18.47 -22.45 9.44
C LYS A 232 -18.53 -21.53 10.66
N ASN A 233 -17.84 -20.38 10.71
CA ASN A 233 -18.20 -19.37 11.72
C ASN A 233 -17.98 -17.90 11.33
N GLU A 234 -18.20 -17.54 10.07
CA GLU A 234 -18.30 -16.13 9.65
C GLU A 234 -19.73 -15.56 9.70
N GLU A 235 -20.76 -16.38 9.98
CA GLU A 235 -22.13 -15.89 10.17
C GLU A 235 -22.52 -15.83 11.66
N LYS A 236 -21.91 -14.94 12.46
CA LYS A 236 -22.53 -14.43 13.71
C LYS A 236 -21.76 -13.33 14.43
N ILE A 237 -21.40 -12.25 13.74
CA ILE A 237 -21.21 -10.94 14.42
C ILE A 237 -21.83 -9.84 13.54
N SER A 238 -23.13 -9.96 13.28
CA SER A 238 -23.98 -8.87 12.82
C SER A 238 -25.03 -8.60 13.90
N SER A 239 -24.71 -7.75 14.88
CA SER A 239 -25.70 -6.97 15.64
C SER A 239 -25.01 -6.09 16.69
N VAL A 240 -24.44 -4.98 16.24
CA VAL A 240 -24.48 -3.75 17.03
C VAL A 240 -25.05 -2.69 16.10
N VAL A 241 -26.34 -2.42 16.33
CA VAL A 241 -27.16 -1.50 15.56
C VAL A 241 -26.77 -0.07 15.93
N PHE A 242 -26.26 0.68 14.95
CA PHE A 242 -26.32 2.14 14.91
C PHE A 242 -26.80 2.55 13.52
N GLY A 243 -28.01 3.12 13.45
CA GLY A 243 -28.56 3.96 12.38
C GLY A 243 -28.16 3.66 10.94
N ASP A 244 -28.87 2.71 10.35
CA ASP A 244 -28.79 2.20 8.98
C ASP A 244 -29.28 3.20 7.91
N ASP A 245 -28.93 2.88 6.65
CA ASP A 245 -29.49 3.35 5.36
C ASP A 245 -28.61 4.23 4.45
N THR A 246 -27.27 4.21 4.57
CA THR A 246 -26.42 4.64 3.44
C THR A 246 -25.88 3.43 2.69
N ILE A 247 -26.50 3.12 1.56
CA ILE A 247 -26.03 2.08 0.65
C ILE A 247 -24.81 2.63 -0.10
N LEU A 248 -23.67 1.95 0.05
CA LEU A 248 -22.43 2.25 -0.67
C LEU A 248 -22.48 1.60 -2.06
N GLY A 249 -22.04 2.34 -3.08
CA GLY A 249 -21.85 1.83 -4.45
C GLY A 249 -20.65 0.89 -4.57
N GLU A 250 -20.50 0.24 -5.72
CA GLU A 250 -19.40 -0.71 -6.00
C GLU A 250 -17.99 -0.09 -5.93
N ASP A 251 -17.89 1.24 -5.98
CA ASP A 251 -16.65 2.00 -5.80
C ASP A 251 -16.39 2.41 -4.33
N GLY A 252 -17.24 1.99 -3.40
CA GLY A 252 -17.13 2.29 -1.98
C GLY A 252 -17.55 3.72 -1.60
N GLN A 253 -18.10 4.51 -2.55
CA GLN A 253 -18.68 5.81 -2.25
C GLN A 253 -20.19 5.67 -1.95
N PRO A 254 -20.76 6.48 -1.05
CA PRO A 254 -22.20 6.46 -0.78
C PRO A 254 -23.00 6.89 -2.01
N ASP A 255 -23.99 6.09 -2.41
CA ASP A 255 -24.80 6.34 -3.60
C ASP A 255 -25.52 7.69 -3.47
N ILE A 256 -25.24 8.60 -4.41
CA ILE A 256 -25.80 9.95 -4.44
C ILE A 256 -27.34 9.91 -4.47
N ASN A 257 -27.95 8.86 -5.05
CA ASN A 257 -29.40 8.69 -5.03
C ASN A 257 -29.94 8.30 -3.65
N SER A 258 -29.15 7.56 -2.86
CA SER A 258 -29.47 7.21 -1.47
C SER A 258 -29.41 8.46 -0.57
N ILE A 259 -28.39 9.31 -0.77
CA ILE A 259 -28.23 10.58 -0.04
C ILE A 259 -29.36 11.57 -0.37
N MET A 260 -29.77 11.67 -1.64
CA MET A 260 -30.85 12.59 -2.06
C MET A 260 -32.23 12.20 -1.51
N ASN A 261 -32.52 10.89 -1.41
CA ASN A 261 -33.76 10.43 -0.80
C ASN A 261 -33.80 10.71 0.72
N GLN A 262 -32.67 10.61 1.42
CA GLN A 262 -32.59 10.93 2.84
C GLN A 262 -32.79 12.43 3.11
N LEU A 263 -32.22 13.31 2.28
CA LEU A 263 -32.40 14.76 2.42
C LEU A 263 -33.87 15.17 2.20
N ASN A 264 -34.52 14.63 1.17
CA ASN A 264 -35.94 14.88 0.93
C ASN A 264 -36.86 14.32 2.03
N SER A 265 -36.49 13.21 2.68
CA SER A 265 -37.26 12.63 3.79
C SER A 265 -37.11 13.38 5.12
N LYS A 266 -35.97 14.06 5.33
CA LYS A 266 -35.73 14.89 6.52
C LYS A 266 -36.48 16.21 6.47
N ASP A 267 -36.64 16.81 5.29
CA ASP A 267 -37.41 18.04 5.13
C ASP A 267 -38.92 17.86 5.38
N ALA A 268 -39.46 16.65 5.16
CA ALA A 268 -40.84 16.31 5.48
C ALA A 268 -41.10 16.15 7.00
N LYS A 269 -40.08 15.77 7.79
CA LYS A 269 -40.21 15.56 9.25
C LYS A 269 -39.96 16.82 10.09
N SER A 270 -39.57 17.95 9.49
CA SER A 270 -39.41 19.22 10.22
C SER A 270 -40.62 20.17 10.10
N LYS A 271 -41.70 19.74 9.44
CA LYS A 271 -42.91 20.53 9.21
C LYS A 271 -44.20 19.97 9.85
N GLU A 272 -44.11 18.99 10.73
CA GLU A 272 -45.18 18.59 11.67
C GLU A 272 -44.79 18.94 13.10
#